data_AF-A0AA91JNV9-F1
#
_entry.id   AF-A0AA91JNV9-F1
#
_cell.length_a   1.000
_cell.length_b   1.000
_cell.length_c   1.000
_cell.angle_alpha   90.00
_cell.angle_beta   90.00
_cell.angle_gamma   90.00
#
_symmetry.space_group_name_H-M   'P 1'
#
loop_
_entity.id
_entity.type
_entity.pdbx_description
1 polymer ?
#
loop_
_entity_poly.entity_id
_entity_poly.type
_entity_poly.pdbx_seq_one_letter_code
_entity_poly.pdbx_strand_id
1 'polypeptide(L)' 'MQKVEEISNGRVRIAAGTMYGATENLLKQKLICEVPGEDKRRRVYKLTTAGKKVLTLEVERLKELVTLADHLL' A
#
# COMPACT_ATOMS: atom_id res chain seq x y z
N MET A 1 10.82 -4.03 -4.59
CA MET A 1 11.07 -4.27 -3.15
C MET A 1 11.99 -3.20 -2.60
N GLN A 2 13.17 -2.97 -3.20
CA GLN A 2 14.10 -1.89 -2.82
C GLN A 2 13.43 -0.53 -2.63
N LYS A 3 12.51 -0.13 -3.52
CA LYS A 3 11.80 1.15 -3.39
C LYS A 3 10.99 1.29 -2.09
N VAL A 4 10.42 0.20 -1.57
CA VAL A 4 9.66 0.22 -0.31
C VAL A 4 10.60 0.40 0.89
N GLU A 5 11.76 -0.25 0.84
CA GLU A 5 12.80 -0.08 1.85
C GLU A 5 13.32 1.37 1.88
N GLU A 6 13.59 1.95 0.71
CA GLU A 6 14.00 3.35 0.58
C GLU A 6 12.99 4.33 1.19
N ILE A 7 11.72 4.29 0.75
CA ILE A 7 10.70 5.25 1.22
C ILE A 7 10.32 5.06 2.70
N SER A 8 10.61 3.89 3.27
CA SER A 8 10.35 3.60 4.68
C SER A 8 11.55 3.91 5.58
N ASN A 9 12.65 4.43 5.03
CA ASN A 9 13.94 4.61 5.71
C ASN A 9 14.44 3.31 6.34
N GLY A 10 14.37 2.20 5.59
CA GLY A 10 14.82 0.88 6.03
C GLY A 10 13.88 0.18 7.02
N ARG A 11 12.82 0.83 7.50
CA ARG A 11 11.90 0.25 8.50
C ARG A 11 11.05 -0.89 7.94
N VAL A 12 10.81 -0.91 6.63
CA VAL A 12 9.99 -1.94 5.99
C VAL A 12 10.81 -2.64 4.90
N ARG A 13 11.05 -3.95 5.11
CA ARG A 13 11.63 -4.85 4.11
C ARG A 13 10.60 -5.89 3.72
N ILE A 14 10.32 -6.01 2.43
CA ILE A 14 9.32 -6.94 1.90
C ILE A 14 10.02 -7.97 1.03
N ALA A 15 9.89 -9.25 1.37
CA ALA A 15 10.32 -10.36 0.53
C ALA A 15 9.33 -10.62 -0.61
N ALA A 16 9.77 -11.31 -1.67
CA ALA A 16 8.95 -11.55 -2.86
C ALA A 16 7.60 -12.23 -2.53
N GLY A 17 7.62 -13.26 -1.69
CA GLY A 17 6.41 -13.97 -1.26
C GLY A 17 5.40 -13.07 -0.55
N THR A 18 5.87 -12.21 0.36
CA THR A 18 5.03 -11.24 1.08
C THR A 18 4.41 -10.21 0.14
N MET A 19 5.18 -9.75 -0.86
CA MET A 19 4.68 -8.79 -1.85
C MET A 19 3.56 -9.39 -2.70
N TYR A 20 3.73 -10.62 -3.18
CA TYR A 20 2.70 -11.29 -3.96
C TYR A 20 1.45 -11.59 -3.12
N GLY A 21 1.61 -12.08 -1.89
CA GLY A 21 0.48 -12.31 -0.98
C GLY A 21 -0.29 -11.03 -0.65
N ALA A 22 0.40 -9.93 -0.39
CA ALA A 22 -0.24 -8.63 -0.16
C ALA A 22 -1.02 -8.16 -1.39
N THR A 23 -0.43 -8.29 -2.59
CA THR A 23 -1.06 -7.89 -3.85
C THR A 23 -2.30 -8.75 -4.15
N GLU A 24 -2.22 -10.07 -3.92
CA GLU A 24 -3.35 -10.98 -4.08
C GLU A 24 -4.51 -10.63 -3.13
N ASN A 25 -4.20 -10.32 -1.87
CA ASN A 25 -5.21 -9.90 -0.90
C ASN A 25 -5.88 -8.58 -1.30
N LEU A 26 -5.12 -7.60 -1.77
CA LEU A 26 -5.66 -6.33 -2.25
C LEU A 26 -6.57 -6.50 -3.49
N LEU A 27 -6.25 -7.44 -4.38
CA LEU A 27 -7.10 -7.82 -5.51
C LEU A 27 -8.39 -8.50 -5.05
N LYS A 28 -8.29 -9.48 -4.14
CA LYS A 28 -9.47 -10.17 -3.55
C LYS A 28 -10.44 -9.20 -2.88
N GLN A 29 -9.91 -8.20 -2.20
CA GLN A 29 -10.69 -7.13 -1.57
C GLN A 29 -11.17 -6.04 -2.55
N LYS A 30 -10.82 -6.13 -3.85
CA LYS A 30 -11.16 -5.15 -4.89
C LYS A 30 -10.65 -3.73 -4.61
N LEU A 31 -9.59 -3.60 -3.81
CA LEU A 31 -8.97 -2.31 -3.49
C LEU A 31 -7.99 -1.88 -4.59
N ILE A 32 -7.40 -2.83 -5.30
CA ILE A 32 -6.64 -2.59 -6.52
C ILE A 32 -7.23 -3.37 -7.69
N CYS A 33 -6.92 -2.94 -8.90
CA CYS A 33 -7.17 -3.70 -10.12
C CYS A 33 -5.92 -3.70 -11.01
N GLU A 34 -5.76 -4.76 -11.80
CA GLU A 34 -4.72 -4.86 -12.81
C GLU A 34 -5.05 -3.96 -14.01
N VAL A 35 -4.02 -3.34 -14.58
CA VAL A 35 -4.10 -2.50 -15.76
C VAL A 35 -3.03 -2.90 -16.76
N PRO A 36 -3.25 -2.64 -18.06
CA PRO A 36 -2.21 -2.84 -19.08
C PRO A 36 -0.94 -2.07 -18.71
N GLY A 37 0.19 -2.77 -18.73
CA GLY A 37 1.52 -2.18 -18.70
C GLY A 37 2.17 -2.22 -20.08
N GLU A 38 3.22 -1.43 -20.26
CA GLU A 38 4.01 -1.41 -21.50
C GLU A 38 4.79 -2.73 -21.71
N ASP A 39 5.27 -3.33 -20.61
CA ASP A 39 5.94 -4.64 -20.63
C ASP A 39 4.95 -5.75 -20.25
N LYS A 40 4.69 -6.67 -21.19
CA LYS A 40 3.81 -7.84 -20.99
C LYS A 40 4.26 -8.78 -19.88
N ARG A 41 5.54 -8.75 -19.49
CA ARG A 41 6.08 -9.57 -18.39
C ARG A 41 5.87 -8.93 -17.02
N ARG A 42 5.40 -7.67 -16.97
CA ARG A 42 5.18 -6.94 -15.73
C ARG A 42 3.70 -6.66 -15.53
N ARG A 43 3.15 -7.22 -14.45
CA ARG A 43 1.80 -6.87 -13.98
C ARG A 43 1.82 -5.48 -13.36
N VAL A 44 0.89 -4.63 -13.76
CA VAL A 44 0.74 -3.26 -13.25
C VAL A 44 -0.62 -3.13 -12.60
N TYR A 45 -0.68 -2.46 -11.45
CA TYR A 45 -1.91 -2.30 -10.67
C TYR A 45 -2.18 -0.84 -10.38
N LYS A 46 -3.46 -0.49 -10.23
CA LYS A 46 -3.91 0.82 -9.74
C LYS A 46 -4.94 0.65 -8.62
N LEU A 47 -5.08 1.67 -7.78
CA LEU A 47 -6.18 1.74 -6.81
C LEU A 47 -7.52 1.86 -7.54
N THR A 48 -8.52 1.11 -7.06
CA THR A 48 -9.91 1.33 -7.42
C THR A 48 -10.47 2.54 -6.67
N THR A 49 -11.68 3.00 -7.02
CA THR A 49 -12.37 4.04 -6.23
C THR A 49 -12.53 3.63 -4.77
N ALA A 50 -12.88 2.37 -4.51
CA ALA A 50 -12.96 1.82 -3.16
C ALA A 50 -11.59 1.80 -2.47
N GLY A 51 -10.53 1.38 -3.17
CA GLY A 51 -9.16 1.40 -2.65
C GLY A 51 -8.68 2.78 -2.28
N LYS A 52 -8.96 3.80 -3.12
CA LYS A 52 -8.63 5.20 -2.80
C LYS A 52 -9.35 5.67 -1.53
N LYS A 53 -10.63 5.33 -1.37
CA LYS A 53 -11.41 5.68 -0.18
C LYS A 53 -10.83 5.05 1.09
N VAL A 54 -10.53 3.74 1.05
CA VAL A 54 -9.93 3.02 2.19
C VAL A 54 -8.57 3.60 2.54
N LEU A 55 -7.70 3.84 1.55
CA LEU A 55 -6.38 4.43 1.79
C LEU A 55 -6.50 5.84 2.39
N THR A 56 -7.45 6.64 1.94
CA THR A 56 -7.69 7.98 2.49
C THR A 56 -8.06 7.90 3.96
N LEU A 57 -9.04 7.06 4.31
CA LEU A 57 -9.46 6.86 5.70
C LEU A 57 -8.31 6.36 6.59
N GLU A 58 -7.47 5.45 6.08
CA GLU A 58 -6.33 4.96 6.86
C GLU A 58 -5.27 6.04 7.09
N VAL A 59 -5.02 6.89 6.10
CA VAL A 59 -4.12 8.04 6.27
C VAL A 59 -4.67 9.01 7.31
N GLU A 60 -5.97 9.29 7.31
CA GLU A 60 -6.59 10.14 8.34
C GLU A 60 -6.46 9.52 9.73
N ARG A 61 -6.78 8.23 9.87
CA ARG A 61 -6.63 7.49 11.12
C ARG A 61 -5.20 7.54 11.66
N LEU A 62 -4.20 7.38 10.79
CA LEU A 62 -2.79 7.45 11.19
C LEU A 62 -2.38 8.86 11.65
N LYS A 63 -2.90 9.92 11.00
CA LYS A 63 -2.66 11.30 11.43
C LYS A 63 -3.28 11.58 12.79
N GLU A 64 -4.52 11.15 13.01
CA GLU A 64 -5.20 11.28 14.31
C GLU A 64 -4.41 10.60 15.43
N LEU A 65 -3.86 9.40 15.19
CA LEU A 65 -3.02 8.71 16.17
C LEU A 65 -1.74 9.47 16.50
N VAL A 66 -1.08 10.08 15.52
CA VAL A 66 0.11 10.91 15.74
C VAL A 66 -0.27 12.15 16.56
N THR A 67 -1.32 12.87 16.18
CA THR A 67 -1.80 14.04 16.94
C THR A 67 -2.14 13.68 18.39
N LEU A 68 -2.81 12.55 18.62
CA LEU A 68 -3.10 12.08 19.97
C LEU A 68 -1.84 11.77 20.77
N ALA A 69 -0.86 11.10 20.16
CA ALA A 69 0.41 10.78 20.81
C ALA A 69 1.19 12.05 21.17
N ASP A 70 1.23 13.04 20.28
CA ASP A 70 1.90 14.32 20.49
C ASP A 70 1.26 15.14 21.62
N HIS A 71 -0.04 14.96 21.90
CA HIS A 71 -0.71 15.59 23.04
C HIS A 71 -0.42 14.91 24.40
N LEU A 72 0.06 13.66 24.38
CA LEU A 72 0.34 12.88 25.58
C LEU A 72 1.81 12.95 26.02
N LEU A 73 2.70 13.43 25.13
CA LEU A 73 4.12 13.67 25.38
C LEU A 73 4.38 15.14 25.73
#